data_AF-A0A563C7S2-F1
#
_entry.id   AF-A0A563C7S2-F1
#
_cell.length_a   1.000
_cell.length_b   1.000
_cell.length_c   1.000
_cell.angle_alpha   90.00
_cell.angle_beta   90.00
_cell.angle_gamma   90.00
#
_symmetry.space_group_name_H-M   'P 1'
#
loop_
_entity.id
_entity.type
_entity.pdbx_description
1 polymer ?
#
loop_
_entity_poly.entity_id
_entity_poly.type
_entity_poly.pdbx_seq_one_letter_code
_entity_poly.pdbx_strand_id
1 'polypeptide(L)'
;MKEWSKNKPGVVFFFVVWFILSISFIGNFFGTGLWSGWFDGFQKDSSAIVEKTAYCKNKYDYKGPLIATDSKDYNKIMMSQDCNPSQVKPYVSQYGLQARVIAGLSPNDTSKIPAYIKRVSIFLAVFTAFLLALVVQKIRALFGGITASVFVVMLAFSPWITGYARNIYWIEPLLIAPFVISFVGYQYFKKSKKLWLFYIIESVAMFLKLLNGYEYVSTIAISVLVPIIFFELVHKNVKIINLWKQAVSVFAATVVAFFGAYWVNFMSLTDYYGSSDKAANAINARASDRGISGIRSMRAYAVGNFKILRPETYNFINQIVNLDNMANNSGKTYKYIIVNVVNYLLLPAITLPVHINGMFGEFIQSILFWTILGYLIILSSRKIIGKKYSRPFLWSMNFSAIGAFCWLALMPGHALPHAHINGIIFYIPLLLFVYVLIGLWADYVVKRTVKYE
;
A
#
# COMPACT_ATOMS: atom_id res chain seq x y z
N MET A 1 2.80 -15.32 38.09
CA MET A 1 4.23 -15.45 37.70
C MET A 1 4.52 -16.58 36.69
N LYS A 2 3.99 -17.81 36.84
CA LYS A 2 4.23 -18.93 35.88
C LYS A 2 3.73 -18.69 34.44
N GLU A 3 2.61 -18.01 34.23
CA GLU A 3 2.13 -17.65 32.87
C GLU A 3 3.00 -16.58 32.19
N TRP A 4 3.50 -15.61 32.96
CA TRP A 4 4.36 -14.54 32.46
C TRP A 4 5.71 -15.11 31.95
N SER A 5 6.25 -16.11 32.65
CA SER A 5 7.45 -16.85 32.25
C SER A 5 7.29 -17.59 30.90
N LYS A 6 6.11 -18.14 30.59
CA LYS A 6 5.87 -18.87 29.33
C LYS A 6 5.75 -17.94 28.11
N ASN A 7 5.22 -16.72 28.30
CA ASN A 7 5.01 -15.77 27.20
C ASN A 7 6.16 -14.77 27.01
N LYS A 8 7.11 -14.69 27.95
CA LYS A 8 8.28 -13.78 27.92
C LYS A 8 9.05 -13.80 26.58
N PRO A 9 9.38 -14.96 25.97
CA PRO A 9 10.10 -14.98 24.69
C PRO A 9 9.29 -14.45 23.50
N GLY A 10 7.96 -14.51 23.57
CA GLY A 10 7.07 -13.93 22.57
C GLY A 10 7.04 -12.40 22.66
N VAL A 11 6.89 -11.89 23.88
CA VAL A 11 6.85 -10.44 24.16
C VAL A 11 8.19 -9.78 23.78
N VAL A 12 9.32 -10.36 24.17
CA VAL A 12 10.65 -9.82 23.84
C VAL A 12 10.85 -9.75 22.32
N PHE A 13 10.51 -10.82 21.61
CA PHE A 13 10.62 -10.84 20.15
C PHE A 13 9.73 -9.78 19.48
N PHE A 14 8.50 -9.59 19.96
CA PHE A 14 7.62 -8.55 19.45
C PHE A 14 8.28 -7.16 19.55
N PHE A 15 8.83 -6.81 20.71
CA PHE A 15 9.49 -5.51 20.90
C PHE A 15 10.77 -5.36 20.08
N VAL A 16 11.55 -6.43 19.92
CA VAL A 16 12.75 -6.42 19.04
C VAL A 16 12.33 -6.17 17.59
N VAL A 17 11.33 -6.89 17.09
CA VAL A 17 10.82 -6.71 15.72
C VAL A 17 10.26 -5.30 15.54
N TRP A 18 9.46 -4.83 16.49
CA TRP A 18 8.90 -3.48 16.45
C TRP A 18 9.99 -2.42 16.41
N PHE A 19 11.06 -2.57 17.20
CA PHE A 19 12.21 -1.67 17.18
C PHE A 19 12.93 -1.68 15.82
N ILE A 20 13.26 -2.87 15.29
CA ILE A 20 13.94 -3.02 13.99
C ILE A 20 13.14 -2.37 12.86
N LEU A 21 11.82 -2.62 12.80
CA LEU A 21 10.96 -2.01 11.79
C LEU A 21 10.83 -0.50 12.00
N SER A 22 10.77 -0.03 13.26
CA SER A 22 10.69 1.41 13.55
C SER A 22 11.92 2.17 13.06
N ILE A 23 13.14 1.67 13.32
CA ILE A 23 14.35 2.34 12.83
C ILE A 23 14.44 2.33 11.29
N SER A 24 13.92 1.27 10.66
CA SER A 24 13.79 1.20 9.20
C SER A 24 12.83 2.27 8.67
N PHE A 25 11.65 2.39 9.25
CA PHE A 25 10.59 3.26 8.72
C PHE A 25 10.74 4.74 9.09
N ILE A 26 11.42 5.05 10.20
CA ILE A 26 11.68 6.45 10.61
C ILE A 26 12.79 7.06 9.78
N GLY A 27 13.91 6.34 9.63
CA GLY A 27 15.16 6.91 9.15
C GLY A 27 15.83 6.11 8.03
N ASN A 28 15.17 5.09 7.48
CA ASN A 28 15.72 4.25 6.42
C ASN A 28 17.08 3.64 6.78
N PHE A 29 17.20 3.10 8.00
CA PHE A 29 18.47 2.61 8.55
C PHE A 29 19.20 1.61 7.63
N PHE A 30 18.45 0.80 6.88
CA PHE A 30 18.99 -0.20 5.96
C PHE A 30 19.27 0.31 4.54
N GLY A 31 19.11 1.61 4.29
CA GLY A 31 19.41 2.22 2.99
C GLY A 31 18.49 1.76 1.86
N THR A 32 17.21 1.50 2.14
CA THR A 32 16.23 1.14 1.11
C THR A 32 15.86 2.33 0.23
N GLY A 33 15.56 2.08 -1.03
CA GLY A 33 15.15 3.13 -1.95
C GLY A 33 15.67 2.92 -3.36
N LEU A 34 15.04 3.62 -4.29
CA LEU A 34 15.31 3.43 -5.72
C LEU A 34 16.47 4.30 -6.23
N TRP A 35 16.73 5.43 -5.59
CA TRP A 35 17.77 6.39 -5.98
C TRP A 35 18.23 7.24 -4.77
N SER A 36 19.31 8.00 -4.94
CA SER A 36 19.82 8.89 -3.88
C SER A 36 18.78 9.95 -3.48
N GLY A 37 18.48 10.05 -2.19
CA GLY A 37 17.42 10.94 -1.69
C GLY A 37 15.99 10.45 -1.95
N TRP A 38 15.80 9.22 -2.46
CA TRP A 38 14.48 8.63 -2.69
C TRP A 38 13.62 8.68 -1.42
N PHE A 39 14.17 8.21 -0.30
CA PHE A 39 13.44 8.14 0.96
C PHE A 39 12.96 9.53 1.40
N ASP A 40 13.85 10.54 1.39
CA ASP A 40 13.53 11.90 1.81
C ASP A 40 12.56 12.62 0.88
N GLY A 41 12.64 12.35 -0.42
CA GLY A 41 11.74 12.91 -1.44
C GLY A 41 10.44 12.13 -1.62
N PHE A 42 10.31 10.93 -1.05
CA PHE A 42 9.21 10.02 -1.34
C PHE A 42 7.85 10.65 -1.02
N GLN A 43 7.06 10.90 -2.06
CA GLN A 43 5.69 11.41 -1.95
C GLN A 43 5.59 12.70 -1.11
N LYS A 44 6.57 13.59 -1.25
CA LYS A 44 6.57 14.94 -0.66
C LYS A 44 5.50 15.83 -1.30
N ASP A 45 5.25 15.67 -2.59
CA ASP A 45 4.16 16.31 -3.34
C ASP A 45 2.79 15.93 -2.78
N SER A 46 2.54 14.63 -2.55
CA SER A 46 1.30 14.16 -1.92
C SER A 46 1.19 14.65 -0.48
N SER A 47 2.28 14.61 0.29
CA SER A 47 2.30 15.14 1.67
C SER A 47 1.97 16.64 1.72
N ALA A 48 2.43 17.41 0.74
CA ALA A 48 2.17 18.84 0.64
C ALA A 48 0.66 19.17 0.54
N ILE A 49 -0.16 18.28 -0.03
CA ILE A 49 -1.64 18.42 -0.05
C ILE A 49 -2.22 18.50 1.37
N VAL A 50 -1.61 17.78 2.32
CA VAL A 50 -1.99 17.76 3.74
C VAL A 50 -1.34 18.92 4.50
N GLU A 51 -0.05 19.15 4.28
CA GLU A 51 0.68 20.25 4.95
C GLU A 51 0.12 21.61 4.61
N LYS A 52 -0.30 21.82 3.35
CA LYS A 52 -0.86 23.10 2.91
C LYS A 52 -2.10 23.49 3.69
N THR A 53 -2.95 22.52 4.04
CA THR A 53 -4.10 22.76 4.92
C THR A 53 -3.68 23.25 6.30
N ALA A 54 -2.58 22.72 6.87
CA ALA A 54 -2.07 23.19 8.16
C ALA A 54 -1.58 24.64 8.10
N TYR A 55 -0.84 25.02 7.04
CA TYR A 55 -0.40 26.40 6.84
C TYR A 55 -1.55 27.37 6.55
N CYS A 56 -2.59 26.89 5.86
CA CYS A 56 -3.73 27.69 5.45
C CYS A 56 -4.88 27.77 6.45
N LYS A 57 -4.88 26.98 7.53
CA LYS A 57 -6.05 26.77 8.41
C LYS A 57 -6.68 28.04 9.00
N ASN A 58 -5.91 29.11 9.17
CA ASN A 58 -6.38 30.39 9.72
C ASN A 58 -6.80 31.40 8.64
N LYS A 59 -6.51 31.12 7.36
CA LYS A 59 -6.73 32.01 6.21
C LYS A 59 -7.72 31.43 5.20
N TYR A 60 -8.08 30.16 5.33
CA TYR A 60 -8.93 29.43 4.40
C TYR A 60 -9.97 28.62 5.19
N ASP A 61 -11.24 28.81 4.88
CA ASP A 61 -12.35 28.23 5.66
C ASP A 61 -12.51 26.71 5.46
N TYR A 62 -12.09 26.20 4.29
CA TYR A 62 -12.13 24.76 4.04
C TYR A 62 -11.06 24.01 4.84
N LYS A 63 -11.51 23.11 5.72
CA LYS A 63 -10.64 22.33 6.63
C LYS A 63 -10.05 21.06 6.02
N GLY A 64 -10.50 20.68 4.81
CA GLY A 64 -9.99 19.50 4.11
C GLY A 64 -8.68 19.75 3.37
N PRO A 65 -8.21 18.76 2.60
CA PRO A 65 -6.96 18.85 1.84
C PRO A 65 -7.05 19.93 0.77
N LEU A 66 -5.96 20.66 0.56
CA LEU A 66 -5.87 21.74 -0.42
C LEU A 66 -4.92 21.36 -1.55
N ILE A 67 -5.22 21.84 -2.76
CA ILE A 67 -4.39 21.66 -3.94
C ILE A 67 -4.25 22.97 -4.70
N ALA A 68 -3.14 23.16 -5.41
CA ALA A 68 -2.91 24.34 -6.23
C ALA A 68 -3.99 24.50 -7.32
N THR A 69 -4.34 25.75 -7.61
CA THR A 69 -5.28 26.10 -8.69
C THR A 69 -4.62 25.99 -10.07
N ASP A 70 -3.34 26.39 -10.18
CA ASP A 70 -2.52 26.34 -11.39
C ASP A 70 -1.52 25.18 -11.36
N SER A 71 -1.43 24.42 -12.45
CA SER A 71 -0.48 23.32 -12.61
C SER A 71 0.95 23.78 -12.91
N LYS A 72 1.16 24.98 -13.47
CA LYS A 72 2.49 25.49 -13.82
C LYS A 72 3.35 25.76 -12.59
N ASP A 73 2.74 26.37 -11.57
CA ASP A 73 3.39 26.71 -10.31
C ASP A 73 3.10 25.68 -9.20
N TYR A 74 2.66 24.47 -9.54
CA TYR A 74 2.18 23.47 -8.58
C TYR A 74 3.14 23.26 -7.40
N ASN A 75 4.39 22.88 -7.67
CA ASN A 75 5.35 22.59 -6.60
C ASN A 75 5.70 23.84 -5.79
N LYS A 76 5.81 25.00 -6.46
CA LYS A 76 6.10 26.28 -5.81
C LYS A 76 4.98 26.66 -4.83
N ILE A 77 3.73 26.52 -5.26
CA ILE A 77 2.55 26.81 -4.43
C ILE A 77 2.44 25.78 -3.30
N MET A 78 2.52 24.49 -3.60
CA MET A 78 2.26 23.44 -2.61
C MET A 78 3.35 23.36 -1.53
N MET A 79 4.60 23.61 -1.89
CA MET A 79 5.73 23.54 -0.94
C MET A 79 6.00 24.86 -0.19
N SER A 80 5.31 25.96 -0.54
CA SER A 80 5.46 27.23 0.19
C SER A 80 4.71 27.20 1.53
N GLN A 81 5.29 27.88 2.53
CA GLN A 81 4.62 28.11 3.82
C GLN A 81 3.55 29.22 3.74
N ASP A 82 3.61 30.03 2.70
CA ASP A 82 2.63 31.09 2.46
C ASP A 82 1.28 30.52 2.05
N CYS A 83 0.21 31.11 2.58
CA CYS A 83 -1.14 30.80 2.14
C CYS A 83 -1.75 31.99 1.41
N ASN A 84 -1.92 31.84 0.10
CA ASN A 84 -2.71 32.73 -0.74
C ASN A 84 -4.00 32.00 -1.19
N PRO A 85 -5.18 32.40 -0.68
CA PRO A 85 -6.45 31.75 -1.00
C PRO A 85 -6.79 31.68 -2.50
N SER A 86 -6.29 32.58 -3.35
CA SER A 86 -6.55 32.53 -4.79
C SER A 86 -5.73 31.45 -5.53
N GLN A 87 -4.67 30.95 -4.90
CA GLN A 87 -3.76 29.97 -5.47
C GLN A 87 -4.05 28.53 -5.04
N VAL A 88 -4.99 28.34 -4.11
CA VAL A 88 -5.37 27.01 -3.59
C VAL A 88 -6.86 26.78 -3.71
N LYS A 89 -7.26 25.53 -3.84
CA LYS A 89 -8.65 25.08 -3.88
C LYS A 89 -8.80 23.75 -3.14
N PRO A 90 -10.02 23.35 -2.75
CA PRO A 90 -10.25 22.02 -2.18
C PRO A 90 -9.77 20.90 -3.10
N TYR A 91 -9.12 19.91 -2.52
CA TYR A 91 -8.78 18.68 -3.20
C TYR A 91 -9.97 17.71 -3.15
N VAL A 92 -10.82 17.80 -4.18
CA VAL A 92 -12.13 17.10 -4.24
C VAL A 92 -12.09 15.57 -4.27
N SER A 93 -10.89 14.97 -4.39
CA SER A 93 -10.74 13.52 -4.55
C SER A 93 -10.97 12.72 -3.27
N GLN A 94 -11.17 13.39 -2.13
CA GLN A 94 -11.33 12.77 -0.82
C GLN A 94 -11.90 13.77 0.20
N TYR A 95 -12.52 13.25 1.26
CA TYR A 95 -12.90 14.06 2.42
C TYR A 95 -11.67 14.63 3.16
N GLY A 96 -10.62 13.81 3.21
CA GLY A 96 -9.31 14.11 3.76
C GLY A 96 -9.30 14.24 5.28
N LEU A 97 -9.74 13.17 5.97
CA LEU A 97 -9.73 13.11 7.43
C LEU A 97 -8.32 13.39 8.01
N GLN A 98 -7.26 12.91 7.35
CA GLN A 98 -5.88 13.17 7.71
C GLN A 98 -5.56 14.66 7.71
N ALA A 99 -5.95 15.39 6.67
CA ALA A 99 -5.73 16.83 6.60
C ALA A 99 -6.47 17.56 7.72
N ARG A 100 -7.73 17.20 7.97
CA ARG A 100 -8.55 17.82 9.02
C ARG A 100 -7.97 17.61 10.42
N VAL A 101 -7.57 16.38 10.74
CA VAL A 101 -7.02 16.04 12.05
C VAL A 101 -5.61 16.64 12.21
N ILE A 102 -4.73 16.44 11.24
CA ILE A 102 -3.34 16.91 11.32
C ILE A 102 -3.30 18.44 11.35
N ALA A 103 -4.05 19.13 10.49
CA ALA A 103 -4.12 20.59 10.50
C ALA A 103 -4.82 21.12 11.75
N GLY A 104 -5.91 20.49 12.20
CA GLY A 104 -6.65 20.88 13.39
C GLY A 104 -5.81 20.84 14.67
N LEU A 105 -4.89 19.86 14.78
CA LEU A 105 -3.96 19.71 15.92
C LEU A 105 -2.63 20.45 15.73
N SER A 106 -2.39 21.08 14.57
CA SER A 106 -1.14 21.79 14.30
C SER A 106 -1.01 23.06 15.16
N PRO A 107 0.22 23.53 15.48
CA PRO A 107 0.43 24.83 16.10
C PRO A 107 -0.11 25.98 15.25
N ASN A 108 -0.51 27.10 15.89
CA ASN A 108 -0.90 28.33 15.17
C ASN A 108 0.31 29.09 14.61
N ASP A 109 1.46 28.94 15.27
CA ASP A 109 2.74 29.46 14.83
C ASP A 109 3.28 28.61 13.67
N THR A 110 3.29 29.19 12.47
CA THR A 110 3.67 28.49 11.22
C THR A 110 5.11 27.98 11.24
N SER A 111 6.00 28.65 11.99
CA SER A 111 7.41 28.22 12.12
C SER A 111 7.55 26.86 12.81
N LYS A 112 6.56 26.45 13.61
CA LYS A 112 6.55 25.18 14.35
C LYS A 112 5.90 24.03 13.58
N ILE A 113 5.20 24.32 12.47
CA ILE A 113 4.52 23.31 11.65
C ILE A 113 5.49 22.24 11.12
N PRO A 114 6.68 22.57 10.56
CA PRO A 114 7.63 21.54 10.09
C PRO A 114 8.03 20.53 11.17
N ALA A 115 8.32 21.01 12.38
CA ALA A 115 8.69 20.14 13.51
C ALA A 115 7.51 19.26 13.96
N TYR A 116 6.29 19.82 13.96
CA TYR A 116 5.07 19.08 14.25
C TYR A 116 4.80 17.98 13.21
N ILE A 117 4.86 18.30 11.91
CA ILE A 117 4.67 17.33 10.83
C ILE A 117 5.69 16.19 10.93
N LYS A 118 6.96 16.51 11.21
CA LYS A 118 7.99 15.48 11.47
C LYS A 118 7.61 14.52 12.60
N ARG A 119 7.03 15.03 13.70
CA ARG A 119 6.55 14.18 14.81
C ARG A 119 5.37 13.29 14.39
N VAL A 120 4.44 13.82 13.60
CA VAL A 120 3.32 13.04 13.03
C VAL A 120 3.87 11.91 12.14
N SER A 121 4.82 12.21 11.25
CA SER A 121 5.48 11.21 10.40
C SER A 121 6.17 10.12 11.21
N ILE A 122 6.88 10.46 12.29
CA ILE A 122 7.50 9.47 13.20
C ILE A 122 6.43 8.59 13.85
N PHE A 123 5.33 9.19 14.34
CA PHE A 123 4.23 8.44 14.92
C PHE A 123 3.62 7.43 13.93
N LEU A 124 3.37 7.86 12.68
CA LEU A 124 2.87 6.98 11.62
C LEU A 124 3.83 5.82 11.32
N ALA A 125 5.13 6.11 11.27
CA ALA A 125 6.15 5.09 11.04
C ALA A 125 6.18 4.04 12.16
N VAL A 126 6.18 4.50 13.42
CA VAL A 126 6.16 3.63 14.60
C VAL A 126 4.87 2.82 14.69
N PHE A 127 3.72 3.41 14.31
CA PHE A 127 2.44 2.71 14.32
C PHE A 127 2.34 1.68 13.19
N THR A 128 2.87 1.97 12.00
CA THR A 128 3.02 1.00 10.91
C THR A 128 3.88 -0.17 11.35
N ALA A 129 5.03 0.09 11.99
CA ALA A 129 5.91 -0.93 12.54
C ALA A 129 5.20 -1.80 13.59
N PHE A 130 4.36 -1.20 14.45
CA PHE A 130 3.60 -1.92 15.47
C PHE A 130 2.62 -2.92 14.82
N LEU A 131 1.85 -2.48 13.83
CA LEU A 131 0.89 -3.32 13.12
C LEU A 131 1.58 -4.48 12.38
N LEU A 132 2.70 -4.22 11.72
CA LEU A 132 3.48 -5.27 11.05
C LEU A 132 4.16 -6.22 12.06
N ALA A 133 4.58 -5.75 13.23
CA ALA A 133 5.08 -6.61 14.29
C ALA A 133 4.01 -7.60 14.81
N LEU A 134 2.72 -7.21 14.82
CA LEU A 134 1.62 -8.13 15.14
C LEU A 134 1.49 -9.24 14.07
N VAL A 135 1.64 -8.89 12.79
CA VAL A 135 1.66 -9.85 11.68
C VAL A 135 2.85 -10.80 11.81
N VAL A 136 4.04 -10.29 12.09
CA VAL A 136 5.26 -11.10 12.31
C VAL A 136 5.06 -12.06 13.49
N GLN A 137 4.48 -11.59 14.59
CA GLN A 137 4.20 -12.42 15.75
C GLN A 137 3.23 -13.56 15.41
N LYS A 138 2.21 -13.29 14.58
CA LYS A 138 1.29 -14.32 14.07
C LYS A 138 2.02 -15.31 13.15
N ILE A 139 2.90 -14.84 12.26
CA ILE A 139 3.73 -15.68 11.38
C ILE A 139 4.64 -16.59 12.21
N ARG A 140 5.29 -16.06 13.25
CA ARG A 140 6.14 -16.85 14.17
C ARG A 140 5.34 -17.98 14.81
N ALA A 141 4.11 -17.69 15.27
CA ALA A 141 3.25 -18.69 15.87
C ALA A 141 2.78 -19.77 14.88
N LEU A 142 2.63 -19.43 13.59
CA LEU A 142 2.18 -20.36 12.54
C LEU A 142 3.31 -21.20 11.94
N PHE A 143 4.49 -20.61 11.75
CA PHE A 143 5.55 -21.15 10.90
C PHE A 143 6.95 -21.15 11.53
N GLY A 144 7.09 -20.71 12.79
CA GLY A 144 8.34 -20.74 13.52
C GLY A 144 9.21 -19.48 13.39
N GLY A 145 10.30 -19.46 14.15
CA GLY A 145 11.17 -18.30 14.31
C GLY A 145 11.94 -17.92 13.04
N ILE A 146 12.50 -18.90 12.31
CA ILE A 146 13.28 -18.63 11.09
C ILE A 146 12.42 -17.95 10.03
N THR A 147 11.24 -18.51 9.75
CA THR A 147 10.27 -17.91 8.82
C THR A 147 9.93 -16.46 9.20
N ALA A 148 9.70 -16.20 10.48
CA ALA A 148 9.39 -14.85 10.96
C ALA A 148 10.59 -13.90 10.85
N SER A 149 11.81 -14.35 11.14
CA SER A 149 13.02 -13.53 11.01
C SER A 149 13.28 -13.14 9.56
N VAL A 150 13.16 -14.08 8.61
CA VAL A 150 13.29 -13.80 7.18
C VAL A 150 12.22 -12.79 6.73
N PHE A 151 10.99 -12.97 7.18
CA PHE A 151 9.90 -12.04 6.88
C PHE A 151 10.18 -10.61 7.38
N VAL A 152 10.75 -10.46 8.59
CA VAL A 152 11.17 -9.14 9.13
C VAL A 152 12.26 -8.50 8.28
N VAL A 153 13.26 -9.29 7.87
CA VAL A 153 14.33 -8.80 6.98
C VAL A 153 13.70 -8.29 5.68
N MET A 154 12.85 -9.08 5.02
CA MET A 154 12.23 -8.66 3.76
C MET A 154 11.34 -7.42 3.91
N LEU A 155 10.63 -7.27 5.03
CA LEU A 155 9.89 -6.04 5.33
C LEU A 155 10.81 -4.83 5.51
N ALA A 156 11.92 -4.99 6.24
CA ALA A 156 12.88 -3.92 6.47
C ALA A 156 13.58 -3.49 5.18
N PHE A 157 13.78 -4.41 4.22
CA PHE A 157 14.34 -4.13 2.89
C PHE A 157 13.28 -3.76 1.83
N SER A 158 12.02 -3.59 2.23
CA SER A 158 10.98 -3.11 1.33
C SER A 158 11.10 -1.59 1.12
N PRO A 159 11.35 -1.10 -0.10
CA PRO A 159 11.33 0.33 -0.36
C PRO A 159 9.92 0.89 -0.12
N TRP A 160 8.87 0.21 -0.60
CA TRP A 160 7.50 0.73 -0.55
C TRP A 160 6.97 0.85 0.87
N ILE A 161 7.09 -0.18 1.70
CA ILE A 161 6.66 -0.09 3.09
C ILE A 161 7.45 1.01 3.81
N THR A 162 8.77 1.06 3.62
CA THR A 162 9.63 2.07 4.24
C THR A 162 9.27 3.50 3.83
N GLY A 163 9.02 3.75 2.54
CA GLY A 163 8.62 5.07 2.04
C GLY A 163 7.22 5.48 2.51
N TYR A 164 6.25 4.57 2.45
CA TYR A 164 4.87 4.86 2.82
C TYR A 164 4.67 5.04 4.33
N ALA A 165 5.43 4.31 5.16
CA ALA A 165 5.21 4.23 6.62
C ALA A 165 5.13 5.59 7.34
N ARG A 166 5.90 6.58 6.88
CA ARG A 166 5.96 7.93 7.50
C ARG A 166 5.11 8.98 6.77
N ASN A 167 4.46 8.61 5.67
CA ASN A 167 3.80 9.54 4.78
C ASN A 167 2.43 9.98 5.32
N ILE A 168 2.24 11.29 5.46
CA ILE A 168 1.04 11.90 6.06
C ILE A 168 -0.15 12.00 5.10
N TYR A 169 0.06 11.85 3.80
CA TYR A 169 -1.04 11.76 2.84
C TYR A 169 -1.65 10.36 2.83
N TRP A 170 -0.77 9.35 2.76
CA TRP A 170 -1.18 7.96 2.60
C TRP A 170 -1.65 7.29 3.90
N ILE A 171 -1.15 7.75 5.06
CA ILE A 171 -1.47 7.20 6.38
C ILE A 171 -1.38 5.67 6.36
N GLU A 172 -0.17 5.16 6.12
CA GLU A 172 0.08 3.73 5.92
C GLU A 172 -0.53 2.81 7.00
N PRO A 173 -0.57 3.19 8.30
CA PRO A 173 -1.26 2.36 9.30
C PRO A 173 -2.72 2.03 8.94
N LEU A 174 -3.45 2.99 8.36
CA LEU A 174 -4.84 2.76 7.93
C LEU A 174 -4.93 1.97 6.63
N LEU A 175 -3.90 2.06 5.77
CA LEU A 175 -3.82 1.29 4.53
C LEU A 175 -3.62 -0.20 4.84
N ILE A 176 -2.76 -0.52 5.82
CA ILE A 176 -2.44 -1.91 6.19
C ILE A 176 -3.41 -2.51 7.22
N ALA A 177 -4.13 -1.68 7.98
CA ALA A 177 -5.00 -2.13 9.07
C ALA A 177 -6.00 -3.22 8.67
N PRO A 178 -6.74 -3.12 7.54
CA PRO A 178 -7.69 -4.17 7.14
C PRO A 178 -7.02 -5.54 6.95
N PHE A 179 -5.84 -5.59 6.32
CA PHE A 179 -5.06 -6.82 6.23
C PHE A 179 -4.66 -7.36 7.61
N VAL A 180 -4.18 -6.48 8.50
CA VAL A 180 -3.70 -6.87 9.84
C VAL A 180 -4.85 -7.42 10.70
N ILE A 181 -6.01 -6.75 10.70
CA ILE A 181 -7.22 -7.17 11.41
C ILE A 181 -7.67 -8.56 10.92
N SER A 182 -7.72 -8.76 9.60
CA SER A 182 -8.05 -10.04 9.00
C SER A 182 -7.02 -11.13 9.34
N PHE A 183 -5.73 -10.87 9.11
CA PHE A 183 -4.68 -11.88 9.27
C PHE A 183 -4.45 -12.29 10.74
N VAL A 184 -4.54 -11.34 11.68
CA VAL A 184 -4.32 -11.59 13.11
C VAL A 184 -5.61 -12.02 13.79
N GLY A 185 -6.74 -11.35 13.48
CA GLY A 185 -7.98 -11.43 14.23
C GLY A 185 -9.03 -12.42 13.71
N TYR A 186 -9.07 -12.73 12.41
CA TYR A 186 -10.18 -13.50 11.81
C TYR A 186 -10.50 -14.82 12.55
N GLN A 187 -9.47 -15.65 12.79
CA GLN A 187 -9.64 -16.94 13.47
C GLN A 187 -10.21 -16.80 14.89
N TYR A 188 -9.86 -15.73 15.61
CA TYR A 188 -10.36 -15.46 16.94
C TYR A 188 -11.86 -15.13 16.91
N PHE A 189 -12.28 -14.20 16.05
CA PHE A 189 -13.69 -13.85 15.90
C PHE A 189 -14.53 -15.04 15.42
N LYS A 190 -13.98 -15.86 14.51
CA LYS A 190 -14.63 -17.09 14.06
C LYS A 190 -14.83 -18.08 15.21
N LYS A 191 -13.78 -18.39 15.98
CA LYS A 191 -13.85 -19.31 17.13
C LYS A 191 -14.84 -18.82 18.20
N SER A 192 -14.87 -17.51 18.45
CA SER A 192 -15.79 -16.89 19.41
C SER A 192 -17.21 -16.68 18.86
N LYS A 193 -17.54 -17.14 17.65
CA LYS A 193 -18.84 -16.94 16.98
C LYS A 193 -19.25 -15.47 16.84
N LYS A 194 -18.28 -14.55 16.77
CA LYS A 194 -18.46 -13.09 16.67
C LYS A 194 -18.00 -12.54 15.32
N LEU A 195 -18.25 -13.26 14.22
CA LEU A 195 -17.90 -12.80 12.88
C LEU A 195 -18.62 -11.50 12.49
N TRP A 196 -19.82 -11.25 13.00
CA TRP A 196 -20.52 -9.98 12.77
C TRP A 196 -19.68 -8.79 13.28
N LEU A 197 -19.05 -8.92 14.45
CA LEU A 197 -18.20 -7.87 15.03
C LEU A 197 -16.91 -7.70 14.22
N PHE A 198 -16.35 -8.79 13.70
CA PHE A 198 -15.21 -8.73 12.77
C PHE A 198 -15.54 -7.87 11.55
N TYR A 199 -16.69 -8.12 10.90
CA TYR A 199 -17.09 -7.34 9.73
C TYR A 199 -17.41 -5.87 10.05
N ILE A 200 -17.93 -5.57 11.24
CA ILE A 200 -18.08 -4.17 11.69
C ILE A 200 -16.71 -3.49 11.84
N ILE A 201 -15.76 -4.16 12.49
CA ILE A 201 -14.40 -3.61 12.68
C ILE A 201 -13.71 -3.38 11.32
N GLU A 202 -13.81 -4.34 10.40
CA GLU A 202 -13.29 -4.20 9.03
C GLU A 202 -13.96 -3.04 8.28
N SER A 203 -15.28 -2.93 8.36
CA SER A 203 -16.04 -1.82 7.75
C SER A 203 -15.58 -0.47 8.30
N VAL A 204 -15.39 -0.35 9.61
CA VAL A 204 -14.86 0.88 10.24
C VAL A 204 -13.44 1.17 9.78
N ALA A 205 -12.55 0.17 9.74
CA ALA A 205 -11.18 0.36 9.28
C ALA A 205 -11.11 0.83 7.82
N MET A 206 -11.90 0.21 6.94
CA MET A 206 -12.05 0.64 5.55
C MET A 206 -12.64 2.04 5.44
N PHE A 207 -13.70 2.34 6.18
CA PHE A 207 -14.34 3.65 6.16
C PHE A 207 -13.34 4.74 6.56
N LEU A 208 -12.60 4.53 7.65
CA LEU A 208 -11.52 5.43 8.05
C LEU A 208 -10.48 5.58 6.94
N LYS A 209 -10.00 4.49 6.33
CA LYS A 209 -9.05 4.61 5.22
C LYS A 209 -9.61 5.39 4.02
N LEU A 210 -10.87 5.17 3.66
CA LEU A 210 -11.51 5.80 2.50
C LEU A 210 -11.87 7.28 2.75
N LEU A 211 -12.06 7.70 4.00
CA LEU A 211 -12.08 9.13 4.36
C LEU A 211 -10.74 9.83 4.08
N ASN A 212 -9.65 9.08 4.02
CA ASN A 212 -8.30 9.54 3.68
C ASN A 212 -7.91 9.25 2.21
N GLY A 213 -8.88 8.93 1.35
CA GLY A 213 -8.65 8.68 -0.07
C GLY A 213 -9.10 7.30 -0.53
N TYR A 214 -9.72 7.26 -1.71
CA TYR A 214 -10.30 6.06 -2.34
C TYR A 214 -9.27 5.20 -3.07
N GLU A 215 -8.01 5.63 -3.07
CA GLU A 215 -6.92 4.93 -3.73
C GLU A 215 -6.76 3.50 -3.19
N TYR A 216 -6.61 2.55 -4.12
CA TYR A 216 -6.40 1.12 -3.85
C TYR A 216 -7.57 0.39 -3.19
N VAL A 217 -8.80 0.92 -3.24
CA VAL A 217 -9.97 0.30 -2.60
C VAL A 217 -10.15 -1.19 -2.94
N SER A 218 -9.95 -1.58 -4.20
CA SER A 218 -10.03 -2.98 -4.63
C SER A 218 -8.95 -3.85 -4.00
N THR A 219 -7.72 -3.35 -3.95
CA THR A 219 -6.58 -4.04 -3.33
C THR A 219 -6.77 -4.18 -1.82
N ILE A 220 -7.24 -3.13 -1.14
CA ILE A 220 -7.55 -3.14 0.30
C ILE A 220 -8.65 -4.17 0.61
N ALA A 221 -9.72 -4.21 -0.18
CA ALA A 221 -10.80 -5.18 0.00
C ALA A 221 -10.32 -6.63 -0.17
N ILE A 222 -9.52 -6.88 -1.21
CA ILE A 222 -8.90 -8.19 -1.41
C ILE A 222 -7.91 -8.53 -0.29
N SER A 223 -7.23 -7.54 0.29
CA SER A 223 -6.32 -7.76 1.42
C SER A 223 -7.02 -8.29 2.68
N VAL A 224 -8.31 -8.01 2.86
CA VAL A 224 -9.13 -8.62 3.91
C VAL A 224 -9.53 -10.04 3.54
N LEU A 225 -9.92 -10.27 2.28
CA LEU A 225 -10.40 -11.57 1.81
C LEU A 225 -9.29 -12.64 1.77
N VAL A 226 -8.06 -12.26 1.42
CA VAL A 226 -6.96 -13.20 1.21
C VAL A 226 -6.59 -13.98 2.50
N PRO A 227 -6.42 -13.35 3.68
CA PRO A 227 -6.23 -14.09 4.93
C PRO A 227 -7.41 -14.97 5.30
N ILE A 228 -8.65 -14.55 5.00
CA ILE A 228 -9.84 -15.39 5.23
C ILE A 228 -9.75 -16.66 4.37
N ILE A 229 -9.46 -16.52 3.07
CA ILE A 229 -9.23 -17.65 2.17
C ILE A 229 -8.13 -18.56 2.71
N PHE A 230 -7.00 -17.96 3.15
CA PHE A 230 -5.88 -18.70 3.71
C PHE A 230 -6.33 -19.58 4.88
N PHE A 231 -6.94 -18.98 5.90
CA PHE A 231 -7.30 -19.70 7.12
C PHE A 231 -8.45 -20.68 6.92
N GLU A 232 -9.41 -20.38 6.06
CA GLU A 232 -10.49 -21.31 5.71
C GLU A 232 -9.94 -22.55 5.02
N LEU A 233 -9.07 -22.38 4.01
CA LEU A 233 -8.52 -23.51 3.25
C LEU A 233 -7.52 -24.36 4.03
N VAL A 234 -6.93 -23.82 5.11
CA VAL A 234 -6.09 -24.61 6.03
C VAL A 234 -6.91 -25.72 6.68
N HIS A 235 -8.22 -25.54 6.84
CA HIS A 235 -9.15 -26.57 7.26
C HIS A 235 -9.64 -27.37 6.03
N LYS A 236 -9.17 -28.62 5.89
CA LYS A 236 -9.29 -29.44 4.66
C LYS A 236 -10.72 -29.70 4.15
N ASN A 237 -11.76 -29.38 4.92
CA ASN A 237 -13.15 -29.73 4.62
C ASN A 237 -14.06 -28.53 4.26
N VAL A 238 -13.48 -27.37 3.92
CA VAL A 238 -14.29 -26.20 3.58
C VAL A 238 -14.84 -26.29 2.16
N LYS A 239 -16.19 -26.25 2.07
CA LYS A 239 -16.92 -26.14 0.79
C LYS A 239 -16.72 -24.74 0.20
N ILE A 240 -16.57 -24.65 -1.13
CA ILE A 240 -16.33 -23.37 -1.83
C ILE A 240 -17.42 -22.31 -1.55
N ILE A 241 -18.66 -22.76 -1.30
CA ILE A 241 -19.79 -21.88 -0.94
C ILE A 241 -19.53 -21.08 0.34
N ASN A 242 -18.74 -21.62 1.28
CA ASN A 242 -18.41 -20.90 2.51
C ASN A 242 -17.43 -19.75 2.23
N LEU A 243 -16.51 -19.91 1.27
CA LEU A 243 -15.63 -18.83 0.83
C LEU A 243 -16.43 -17.71 0.15
N TRP A 244 -17.42 -18.08 -0.68
CA TRP A 244 -18.32 -17.11 -1.30
C TRP A 244 -19.09 -16.28 -0.27
N LYS A 245 -19.60 -16.90 0.80
CA LYS A 245 -20.26 -16.16 1.91
C LYS A 245 -19.33 -15.14 2.56
N GLN A 246 -18.06 -15.50 2.77
CA GLN A 246 -17.09 -14.53 3.32
C GLN A 246 -16.79 -13.42 2.30
N ALA A 247 -16.63 -13.75 1.02
CA ALA A 247 -16.39 -12.77 -0.04
C ALA A 247 -17.54 -11.75 -0.15
N VAL A 248 -18.80 -12.22 -0.13
CA VAL A 248 -19.99 -11.34 -0.13
C VAL A 248 -20.01 -10.44 1.11
N SER A 249 -19.63 -10.96 2.28
CA SER A 249 -19.60 -10.17 3.52
C SER A 249 -18.52 -9.08 3.49
N VAL A 250 -17.31 -9.40 3.00
CA VAL A 250 -16.24 -8.41 2.79
C VAL A 250 -16.65 -7.36 1.76
N PHE A 251 -17.30 -7.79 0.66
CA PHE A 251 -17.82 -6.88 -0.35
C PHE A 251 -18.87 -5.92 0.25
N ALA A 252 -19.84 -6.44 1.00
CA ALA A 252 -20.85 -5.62 1.67
C ALA A 252 -20.23 -4.61 2.64
N ALA A 253 -19.26 -5.04 3.47
CA ALA A 253 -18.52 -4.14 4.36
C ALA A 253 -17.78 -3.04 3.58
N THR A 254 -17.12 -3.40 2.48
CA THR A 254 -16.41 -2.45 1.60
C THR A 254 -17.37 -1.43 0.97
N VAL A 255 -18.53 -1.89 0.48
CA VAL A 255 -19.55 -1.05 -0.15
C VAL A 255 -20.12 -0.05 0.86
N VAL A 256 -20.47 -0.50 2.06
CA VAL A 256 -20.97 0.38 3.14
C VAL A 256 -19.91 1.43 3.50
N ALA A 257 -18.66 1.01 3.68
CA ALA A 257 -17.55 1.92 3.97
C ALA A 257 -17.32 2.95 2.84
N PHE A 258 -17.36 2.51 1.58
CA PHE A 258 -17.17 3.38 0.42
C PHE A 258 -18.28 4.42 0.29
N PHE A 259 -19.54 4.01 0.32
CA PHE A 259 -20.66 4.94 0.21
C PHE A 259 -20.75 5.88 1.40
N GLY A 260 -20.43 5.40 2.61
CA GLY A 260 -20.29 6.27 3.77
C GLY A 260 -19.24 7.35 3.56
N ALA A 261 -18.02 6.97 3.14
CA ALA A 261 -16.93 7.93 2.94
C ALA A 261 -17.23 8.91 1.80
N TYR A 262 -17.82 8.41 0.71
CA TYR A 262 -18.31 9.21 -0.41
C TYR A 262 -19.34 10.25 0.06
N TRP A 263 -20.33 9.82 0.84
CA TRP A 263 -21.37 10.70 1.36
C TRP A 263 -20.79 11.81 2.23
N VAL A 264 -19.87 11.49 3.13
CA VAL A 264 -19.19 12.48 3.99
C VAL A 264 -18.37 13.48 3.15
N ASN A 265 -17.68 13.02 2.10
CA ASN A 265 -16.99 13.91 1.16
C ASN A 265 -17.96 14.83 0.41
N PHE A 266 -19.05 14.26 -0.11
CA PHE A 266 -20.07 14.97 -0.87
C PHE A 266 -20.76 16.05 -0.03
N MET A 267 -21.16 15.74 1.21
CA MET A 267 -21.72 16.72 2.15
C MET A 267 -20.73 17.85 2.41
N SER A 268 -19.47 17.53 2.71
CA SER A 268 -18.48 18.58 2.97
C SER A 268 -18.18 19.48 1.77
N LEU A 269 -18.25 18.96 0.55
CA LEU A 269 -18.08 19.77 -0.66
C LEU A 269 -19.34 20.56 -0.98
N THR A 270 -20.52 20.03 -0.67
CA THR A 270 -21.80 20.74 -0.80
C THR A 270 -21.82 21.98 0.08
N ASP A 271 -21.40 21.83 1.35
CA ASP A 271 -21.26 22.94 2.29
C ASP A 271 -20.27 23.99 1.75
N TYR A 272 -19.13 23.56 1.22
CA TYR A 272 -18.11 24.46 0.67
C TYR A 272 -18.58 25.22 -0.58
N TYR A 273 -19.24 24.53 -1.52
CA TYR A 273 -19.69 25.15 -2.77
C TYR A 273 -21.03 25.89 -2.63
N GLY A 274 -21.73 25.71 -1.51
CA GLY A 274 -23.12 26.14 -1.34
C GLY A 274 -24.09 25.48 -2.33
N SER A 275 -23.72 24.33 -2.91
CA SER A 275 -24.48 23.68 -3.98
C SER A 275 -24.11 22.20 -4.12
N SER A 276 -25.12 21.34 -4.03
CA SER A 276 -25.00 19.90 -4.26
C SER A 276 -24.59 19.58 -5.69
N ASP A 277 -25.09 20.34 -6.66
CA ASP A 277 -24.81 20.12 -8.08
C ASP A 277 -23.36 20.43 -8.41
N LYS A 278 -22.81 21.53 -7.87
CA LYS A 278 -21.39 21.86 -8.03
C LYS A 278 -20.50 20.80 -7.38
N ALA A 279 -20.86 20.32 -6.18
CA ALA A 279 -20.14 19.25 -5.50
C ALA A 279 -20.15 17.94 -6.31
N ALA A 280 -21.31 17.51 -6.79
CA ALA A 280 -21.46 16.30 -7.60
C ALA A 280 -20.67 16.41 -8.91
N ASN A 281 -20.76 17.55 -9.61
CA ASN A 281 -20.01 17.78 -10.84
C ASN A 281 -18.49 17.76 -10.61
N ALA A 282 -18.01 18.36 -9.53
CA ALA A 282 -16.58 18.34 -9.19
C ALA A 282 -16.07 16.93 -8.89
N ILE A 283 -16.82 16.13 -8.14
CA ILE A 283 -16.47 14.73 -7.85
C ILE A 283 -16.50 13.89 -9.14
N ASN A 284 -17.55 14.01 -9.95
CA ASN A 284 -17.72 13.25 -11.19
C ASN A 284 -16.63 13.57 -12.22
N ALA A 285 -16.29 14.85 -12.39
CA ALA A 285 -15.18 15.27 -13.24
C ALA A 285 -13.87 14.60 -12.79
N ARG A 286 -13.60 14.61 -11.48
CA ARG A 286 -12.39 14.01 -10.93
C ARG A 286 -12.36 12.48 -11.05
N ALA A 287 -13.50 11.82 -10.86
CA ALA A 287 -13.63 10.38 -11.06
C ALA A 287 -13.40 10.00 -12.54
N SER A 288 -13.94 10.78 -13.47
CA SER A 288 -13.72 10.64 -14.91
C SER A 288 -12.21 10.74 -15.26
N ASP A 289 -11.53 11.78 -14.78
CA ASP A 289 -10.09 11.98 -15.03
C ASP A 289 -9.23 10.81 -14.52
N ARG A 290 -9.64 10.14 -13.45
CA ARG A 290 -8.91 9.00 -12.86
C ARG A 290 -9.28 7.66 -13.49
N GLY A 291 -10.44 7.59 -14.14
CA GLY A 291 -10.98 6.39 -14.78
C GLY A 291 -10.50 6.19 -16.22
N ILE A 292 -11.33 5.52 -17.01
CA ILE A 292 -11.02 5.15 -18.41
C ILE A 292 -10.99 6.38 -19.32
N SER A 293 -11.80 7.39 -19.08
CA SER A 293 -11.85 8.63 -19.89
C SER A 293 -10.54 9.42 -19.83
N GLY A 294 -9.89 9.48 -18.66
CA GLY A 294 -8.59 10.14 -18.49
C GLY A 294 -7.40 9.39 -19.10
N ILE A 295 -7.58 8.15 -19.57
CA ILE A 295 -6.46 7.32 -20.03
C ILE A 295 -5.70 7.98 -21.20
N ARG A 296 -6.42 8.67 -22.11
CA ARG A 296 -5.83 9.23 -23.34
C ARG A 296 -4.86 10.38 -23.05
N SER A 297 -5.17 11.23 -22.08
CA SER A 297 -4.31 12.33 -21.66
C SER A 297 -3.10 11.85 -20.85
N MET A 298 -3.15 10.63 -20.31
CA MET A 298 -2.13 10.08 -19.42
C MET A 298 -1.16 9.09 -20.09
N ARG A 299 -1.35 8.76 -21.38
CA ARG A 299 -0.56 7.76 -22.11
C ARG A 299 0.95 8.02 -22.09
N ALA A 300 1.36 9.26 -22.36
CA ALA A 300 2.77 9.64 -22.42
C ALA A 300 3.51 9.39 -21.09
N TYR A 301 2.80 9.49 -19.96
CA TYR A 301 3.38 9.21 -18.64
C TYR A 301 3.80 7.75 -18.48
N ALA A 302 3.14 6.79 -19.14
CA ALA A 302 3.53 5.38 -19.02
C ALA A 302 4.95 5.14 -19.57
N VAL A 303 5.25 5.74 -20.74
CA VAL A 303 6.57 5.66 -21.37
C VAL A 303 7.58 6.54 -20.62
N GLY A 304 7.20 7.76 -20.23
CA GLY A 304 8.05 8.67 -19.46
C GLY A 304 8.46 8.08 -18.11
N ASN A 305 7.53 7.52 -17.35
CA ASN A 305 7.82 6.82 -16.11
C ASN A 305 8.75 5.63 -16.33
N PHE A 306 8.57 4.87 -17.41
CA PHE A 306 9.46 3.75 -17.69
C PHE A 306 10.89 4.22 -17.94
N LYS A 307 11.04 5.27 -18.76
CA LYS A 307 12.32 5.90 -19.08
C LYS A 307 13.04 6.43 -17.84
N ILE A 308 12.30 7.06 -16.91
CA ILE A 308 12.86 7.64 -15.68
C ILE A 308 13.21 6.56 -14.67
N LEU A 309 12.31 5.61 -14.44
CA LEU A 309 12.48 4.61 -13.40
C LEU A 309 13.45 3.50 -13.79
N ARG A 310 13.52 3.16 -15.08
CA ARG A 310 14.24 1.98 -15.60
C ARG A 310 14.97 2.32 -16.90
N PRO A 311 15.95 3.26 -16.87
CA PRO A 311 16.56 3.79 -18.08
C PRO A 311 17.22 2.70 -18.94
N GLU A 312 17.87 1.72 -18.32
CA GLU A 312 18.56 0.64 -19.03
C GLU A 312 17.57 -0.33 -19.70
N THR A 313 16.58 -0.83 -18.97
CA THR A 313 15.54 -1.70 -19.53
C THR A 313 14.72 -0.96 -20.59
N TYR A 314 14.43 0.31 -20.38
CA TYR A 314 13.77 1.16 -21.37
C TYR A 314 14.61 1.25 -22.65
N ASN A 315 15.91 1.54 -22.56
CA ASN A 315 16.79 1.65 -23.73
C ASN A 315 16.83 0.35 -24.54
N PHE A 316 16.93 -0.79 -23.86
CA PHE A 316 16.89 -2.12 -24.50
C PHE A 316 15.57 -2.36 -25.24
N ILE A 317 14.41 -2.14 -24.58
CA ILE A 317 13.11 -2.37 -25.21
C ILE A 317 12.84 -1.36 -26.32
N ASN A 318 13.31 -0.12 -26.18
CA ASN A 318 13.14 0.93 -27.19
C ASN A 318 13.81 0.56 -28.52
N GLN A 319 14.95 -0.14 -28.50
CA GLN A 319 15.62 -0.64 -29.71
C GLN A 319 14.78 -1.68 -30.47
N ILE A 320 13.90 -2.41 -29.78
CA ILE A 320 13.09 -3.49 -30.37
C ILE A 320 11.72 -2.96 -30.83
N VAL A 321 11.09 -2.11 -30.01
CA VAL A 321 9.66 -1.77 -30.16
C VAL A 321 9.43 -0.28 -30.47
N ASN A 322 10.47 0.55 -30.47
CA ASN A 322 10.40 2.02 -30.64
C ASN A 322 9.35 2.66 -29.71
N LEU A 323 9.64 2.59 -28.41
CA LEU A 323 8.84 3.20 -27.35
C LEU A 323 8.72 4.73 -27.50
N ASP A 324 9.73 5.38 -28.07
CA ASP A 324 9.71 6.83 -28.34
C ASP A 324 8.59 7.24 -29.29
N ASN A 325 8.33 6.46 -30.35
CA ASN A 325 7.19 6.70 -31.22
C ASN A 325 5.86 6.61 -30.45
N MET A 326 5.74 5.68 -29.49
CA MET A 326 4.58 5.63 -28.62
C MET A 326 4.52 6.82 -27.65
N ALA A 327 5.64 7.39 -27.20
CA ALA A 327 5.63 8.56 -26.34
C ALA A 327 4.97 9.78 -27.01
N ASN A 328 5.00 9.87 -28.34
CA ASN A 328 4.32 10.90 -29.14
C ASN A 328 2.80 10.70 -29.30
N ASN A 329 2.18 9.87 -28.44
CA ASN A 329 0.74 9.65 -28.33
C ASN A 329 0.03 9.15 -29.62
N SER A 330 0.75 8.51 -30.53
CA SER A 330 0.22 7.97 -31.80
C SER A 330 -0.34 6.54 -31.68
N GLY A 331 -0.18 5.89 -30.52
CA GLY A 331 -0.48 4.46 -30.33
C GLY A 331 -1.90 4.14 -29.84
N LYS A 332 -2.30 2.86 -30.01
CA LYS A 332 -3.54 2.31 -29.42
C LYS A 332 -3.42 2.21 -27.89
N THR A 333 -4.48 2.54 -27.15
CA THR A 333 -4.50 2.60 -25.67
C THR A 333 -3.92 1.37 -24.97
N TYR A 334 -4.25 0.16 -25.45
CA TYR A 334 -3.83 -1.07 -24.79
C TYR A 334 -2.30 -1.23 -24.75
N LYS A 335 -1.55 -0.65 -25.71
CA LYS A 335 -0.08 -0.68 -25.70
C LYS A 335 0.49 0.01 -24.46
N TYR A 336 -0.08 1.17 -24.08
CA TYR A 336 0.33 1.90 -22.89
C TYR A 336 -0.06 1.18 -21.60
N ILE A 337 -1.21 0.50 -21.59
CA ILE A 337 -1.61 -0.37 -20.47
C ILE A 337 -0.59 -1.50 -20.30
N ILE A 338 -0.16 -2.15 -21.38
CA ILE A 338 0.86 -3.21 -21.33
C ILE A 338 2.19 -2.66 -20.81
N VAL A 339 2.67 -1.53 -21.35
CA VAL A 339 3.90 -0.86 -20.85
C VAL A 339 3.77 -0.56 -19.36
N ASN A 340 2.60 -0.09 -18.92
CA ASN A 340 2.37 0.19 -17.51
C ASN A 340 2.36 -1.09 -16.66
N VAL A 341 1.75 -2.17 -17.11
CA VAL A 341 1.82 -3.46 -16.40
C VAL A 341 3.28 -3.91 -16.26
N VAL A 342 4.10 -3.76 -17.30
CA VAL A 342 5.53 -4.07 -17.25
C VAL A 342 6.26 -3.17 -16.25
N ASN A 343 5.99 -1.85 -16.24
CA ASN A 343 6.53 -0.92 -15.24
C ASN A 343 6.32 -1.45 -13.83
N TYR A 344 5.07 -1.81 -13.51
CA TYR A 344 4.69 -2.25 -12.18
C TYR A 344 5.34 -3.59 -11.80
N LEU A 345 5.36 -4.54 -12.74
CA LEU A 345 5.99 -5.84 -12.52
C LEU A 345 7.50 -5.73 -12.29
N LEU A 346 8.15 -4.71 -12.84
CA LEU A 346 9.58 -4.40 -12.66
C LEU A 346 9.87 -3.42 -11.50
N LEU A 347 8.87 -3.02 -10.72
CA LEU A 347 9.10 -2.31 -9.47
C LEU A 347 9.75 -3.25 -8.44
N PRO A 348 10.65 -2.77 -7.56
CA PRO A 348 11.31 -3.61 -6.59
C PRO A 348 10.32 -4.19 -5.57
N ALA A 349 10.33 -5.51 -5.41
CA ALA A 349 9.79 -6.18 -4.24
C ALA A 349 10.75 -6.12 -3.05
N ILE A 350 12.04 -5.87 -3.24
CA ILE A 350 13.00 -5.52 -2.19
C ILE A 350 14.07 -4.64 -2.82
N THR A 351 14.74 -3.80 -2.02
CA THR A 351 15.97 -3.11 -2.44
C THR A 351 17.09 -3.61 -1.55
N LEU A 352 18.07 -4.29 -2.14
CA LEU A 352 19.25 -4.71 -1.41
C LEU A 352 20.16 -3.50 -1.16
N PRO A 353 20.90 -3.49 -0.04
CA PRO A 353 21.83 -2.40 0.25
C PRO A 353 23.04 -2.39 -0.70
N VAL A 354 23.27 -3.51 -1.40
CA VAL A 354 24.21 -3.60 -2.52
C VAL A 354 23.46 -3.28 -3.80
N HIS A 355 23.78 -2.15 -4.43
CA HIS A 355 23.23 -1.78 -5.73
C HIS A 355 23.66 -2.78 -6.80
N ILE A 356 22.78 -3.73 -7.11
CA ILE A 356 22.91 -4.55 -8.31
C ILE A 356 22.40 -3.69 -9.46
N ASN A 357 23.34 -3.09 -10.20
CA ASN A 357 23.03 -2.32 -11.40
C ASN A 357 22.73 -3.28 -12.56
N GLY A 358 22.27 -2.76 -13.70
CA GLY A 358 21.91 -3.61 -14.82
C GLY A 358 20.43 -3.97 -14.84
N MET A 359 19.93 -4.29 -16.03
CA MET A 359 18.64 -4.98 -16.23
C MET A 359 18.50 -6.24 -15.35
N PHE A 360 19.60 -6.95 -15.09
CA PHE A 360 19.61 -8.13 -14.22
C PHE A 360 19.27 -7.78 -12.77
N GLY A 361 19.86 -6.70 -12.24
CA GLY A 361 19.58 -6.23 -10.90
C GLY A 361 18.16 -5.71 -10.74
N GLU A 362 17.65 -4.99 -11.75
CA GLU A 362 16.25 -4.56 -11.83
C GLU A 362 15.31 -5.78 -11.80
N PHE A 363 15.63 -6.83 -12.58
CA PHE A 363 14.81 -8.03 -12.66
C PHE A 363 14.82 -8.83 -11.36
N ILE A 364 15.97 -9.14 -10.75
CA ILE A 364 16.04 -9.94 -9.52
C ILE A 364 15.37 -9.25 -8.33
N GLN A 365 15.39 -7.93 -8.30
CA GLN A 365 14.73 -7.16 -7.24
C GLN A 365 13.23 -7.01 -7.51
N SER A 366 12.73 -7.33 -8.70
CA SER A 366 11.37 -7.02 -9.15
C SER A 366 10.25 -7.83 -8.47
N ILE A 367 9.06 -7.24 -8.42
CA ILE A 367 7.81 -7.93 -8.05
C ILE A 367 7.61 -9.20 -8.86
N LEU A 368 7.89 -9.15 -10.17
CA LEU A 368 7.75 -10.30 -11.06
C LEU A 368 8.62 -11.48 -10.60
N PHE A 369 9.92 -11.25 -10.39
CA PHE A 369 10.85 -12.29 -9.97
C PHE A 369 10.43 -12.94 -8.65
N TRP A 370 10.15 -12.12 -7.62
CA TRP A 370 9.78 -12.62 -6.30
C TRP A 370 8.42 -13.33 -6.31
N THR A 371 7.48 -12.88 -7.14
CA THR A 371 6.19 -13.56 -7.33
C THR A 371 6.37 -14.92 -7.99
N ILE A 372 7.17 -15.01 -9.06
CA ILE A 372 7.50 -16.29 -9.71
C ILE A 372 8.18 -17.23 -8.72
N LEU A 373 9.16 -16.74 -7.97
CA LEU A 373 9.85 -17.54 -6.95
C LEU A 373 8.87 -18.07 -5.88
N GLY A 374 7.92 -17.25 -5.43
CA GLY A 374 6.85 -17.69 -4.53
C GLY A 374 6.01 -18.83 -5.10
N TYR A 375 5.57 -18.72 -6.36
CA TYR A 375 4.86 -19.81 -7.04
C TYR A 375 5.72 -21.07 -7.22
N LEU A 376 7.00 -20.91 -7.57
CA LEU A 376 7.94 -22.02 -7.68
C LEU A 376 8.09 -22.75 -6.34
N ILE A 377 8.17 -22.05 -5.20
CA ILE A 377 8.23 -22.69 -3.87
C ILE A 377 6.95 -23.48 -3.57
N ILE A 378 5.78 -22.95 -3.96
CA ILE A 378 4.49 -23.65 -3.82
C ILE A 378 4.45 -24.94 -4.65
N LEU A 379 4.89 -24.88 -5.92
CA LEU A 379 4.80 -25.98 -6.87
C LEU A 379 5.89 -27.04 -6.64
N SER A 380 7.13 -26.61 -6.44
CA SER A 380 8.30 -27.49 -6.35
C SER A 380 8.38 -28.28 -5.06
N SER A 381 7.69 -27.87 -3.99
CA SER A 381 7.88 -28.52 -2.70
C SER A 381 6.68 -28.47 -1.77
N ARG A 382 5.75 -29.41 -2.00
CA ARG A 382 4.82 -29.89 -0.96
C ARG A 382 5.55 -30.36 0.31
N LYS A 383 6.83 -30.69 0.22
CA LYS A 383 7.71 -31.03 1.37
C LYS A 383 8.12 -29.81 2.20
N ILE A 384 8.28 -28.64 1.58
CA ILE A 384 8.71 -27.39 2.24
C ILE A 384 7.54 -26.76 2.99
N ILE A 385 6.42 -26.56 2.29
CA ILE A 385 5.24 -25.88 2.83
C ILE A 385 4.33 -26.85 3.62
N GLY A 386 4.43 -28.15 3.32
CA GLY A 386 3.51 -29.16 3.81
C GLY A 386 2.19 -29.21 3.03
N LYS A 387 1.60 -30.40 2.91
CA LYS A 387 0.30 -30.62 2.23
C LYS A 387 -0.83 -29.75 2.81
N LYS A 388 -0.73 -29.38 4.10
CA LYS A 388 -1.71 -28.55 4.81
C LYS A 388 -1.78 -27.12 4.27
N TYR A 389 -0.65 -26.52 3.89
CA TYR A 389 -0.58 -25.10 3.58
C TYR A 389 -0.41 -24.80 2.08
N SER A 390 -0.01 -25.78 1.25
CA SER A 390 0.21 -25.58 -0.18
C SER A 390 -1.01 -25.03 -0.93
N ARG A 391 -2.21 -25.62 -0.72
CA ARG A 391 -3.45 -25.12 -1.33
C ARG A 391 -3.86 -23.73 -0.79
N PRO A 392 -3.87 -23.47 0.53
CA PRO A 392 -4.07 -22.13 1.07
C PRO A 392 -3.18 -21.06 0.43
N PHE A 393 -1.86 -21.27 0.40
CA PHE A 393 -0.92 -20.32 -0.18
C PHE A 393 -1.19 -20.08 -1.67
N LEU A 394 -1.47 -21.13 -2.44
CA LEU A 394 -1.78 -21.00 -3.87
C LEU A 394 -3.00 -20.09 -4.10
N TRP A 395 -4.09 -20.33 -3.37
CA TRP A 395 -5.30 -19.51 -3.51
C TRP A 395 -5.08 -18.09 -3.02
N SER A 396 -4.40 -17.91 -1.89
CA SER A 396 -4.06 -16.58 -1.38
C SER A 396 -3.20 -15.80 -2.38
N MET A 397 -2.16 -16.39 -2.95
CA MET A 397 -1.31 -15.74 -3.97
C MET A 397 -2.11 -15.31 -5.20
N ASN A 398 -2.97 -16.18 -5.74
CA ASN A 398 -3.78 -15.86 -6.91
C ASN A 398 -4.75 -14.70 -6.64
N PHE A 399 -5.50 -14.74 -5.53
CA PHE A 399 -6.40 -13.65 -5.17
C PHE A 399 -5.65 -12.35 -4.90
N SER A 400 -4.46 -12.42 -4.28
CA SER A 400 -3.61 -11.25 -4.05
C SER A 400 -3.18 -10.60 -5.37
N ALA A 401 -2.73 -11.40 -6.35
CA ALA A 401 -2.36 -10.90 -7.67
C ALA A 401 -3.56 -10.29 -8.40
N ILE A 402 -4.72 -10.96 -8.36
CA ILE A 402 -5.97 -10.43 -8.92
C ILE A 402 -6.30 -9.06 -8.30
N GLY A 403 -6.19 -8.91 -6.97
CA GLY A 403 -6.46 -7.64 -6.29
C GLY A 403 -5.55 -6.49 -6.75
N ALA A 404 -4.27 -6.76 -6.99
CA ALA A 404 -3.33 -5.78 -7.53
C ALA A 404 -3.70 -5.38 -8.97
N PHE A 405 -3.99 -6.36 -9.84
CA PHE A 405 -4.37 -6.09 -11.23
C PHE A 405 -5.74 -5.45 -11.38
N CYS A 406 -6.70 -5.74 -10.49
CA CYS A 406 -8.00 -5.09 -10.47
C CYS A 406 -7.87 -3.56 -10.31
N TRP A 407 -6.92 -3.07 -9.50
CA TRP A 407 -6.69 -1.63 -9.37
C TRP A 407 -6.23 -1.01 -10.69
N LEU A 408 -5.31 -1.67 -11.40
CA LEU A 408 -4.80 -1.21 -12.69
C LEU A 408 -5.89 -1.17 -13.77
N ALA A 409 -6.86 -2.08 -13.69
CA ALA A 409 -8.00 -2.12 -14.60
C ALA A 409 -9.07 -1.07 -14.26
N LEU A 410 -9.34 -0.82 -12.98
CA LEU A 410 -10.42 0.07 -12.53
C LEU A 410 -10.05 1.56 -12.63
N MET A 411 -8.79 1.91 -12.34
CA MET A 411 -8.33 3.31 -12.27
C MET A 411 -7.13 3.57 -13.18
N PRO A 412 -7.22 3.30 -14.49
CA PRO A 412 -6.06 3.40 -15.38
C PRO A 412 -5.57 4.85 -15.56
N GLY A 413 -6.45 5.85 -15.53
CA GLY A 413 -6.08 7.27 -15.57
C GLY A 413 -5.24 7.71 -14.37
N HIS A 414 -5.40 7.05 -13.22
CA HIS A 414 -4.51 7.22 -12.07
C HIS A 414 -3.29 6.30 -12.12
N ALA A 415 -3.45 5.04 -12.53
CA ALA A 415 -2.37 4.06 -12.52
C ALA A 415 -1.23 4.37 -13.51
N LEU A 416 -1.51 5.01 -14.65
CA LEU A 416 -0.51 5.36 -15.67
C LEU A 416 0.51 6.42 -15.19
N PRO A 417 0.09 7.59 -14.66
CA PRO A 417 1.04 8.60 -14.19
C PRO A 417 1.73 8.21 -12.89
N HIS A 418 1.13 7.33 -12.09
CA HIS A 418 1.60 7.00 -10.74
C HIS A 418 2.32 5.65 -10.63
N ALA A 419 2.87 5.12 -11.73
CA ALA A 419 3.65 3.88 -11.71
C ALA A 419 4.84 3.92 -10.73
N HIS A 420 5.41 5.11 -10.51
CA HIS A 420 6.54 5.32 -9.59
C HIS A 420 6.21 5.16 -8.10
N ILE A 421 4.93 5.09 -7.72
CA ILE A 421 4.48 5.03 -6.31
C ILE A 421 3.59 3.83 -6.02
N ASN A 422 2.91 3.28 -7.02
CA ASN A 422 1.90 2.26 -6.81
C ASN A 422 2.48 0.84 -6.60
N GLY A 423 3.79 0.67 -6.32
CA GLY A 423 4.36 -0.63 -5.98
C GLY A 423 3.71 -1.27 -4.74
N ILE A 424 3.19 -0.43 -3.84
CA ILE A 424 2.47 -0.85 -2.63
C ILE A 424 1.25 -1.75 -2.90
N ILE A 425 0.62 -1.67 -4.09
CA ILE A 425 -0.55 -2.50 -4.42
C ILE A 425 -0.22 -3.99 -4.52
N PHE A 426 1.04 -4.32 -4.79
CA PHE A 426 1.53 -5.69 -4.81
C PHE A 426 2.06 -6.14 -3.44
N TYR A 427 2.24 -5.22 -2.49
CA TYR A 427 2.65 -5.60 -1.14
C TYR A 427 1.50 -6.21 -0.38
N ILE A 428 0.36 -5.52 -0.39
CA ILE A 428 -0.75 -5.84 0.49
C ILE A 428 -1.84 -6.53 -0.35
N PRO A 429 -1.92 -7.88 -0.35
CA PRO A 429 -1.16 -8.83 0.47
C PRO A 429 -0.15 -9.71 -0.29
N LEU A 430 0.04 -9.56 -1.61
CA LEU A 430 0.80 -10.53 -2.42
C LEU A 430 2.23 -10.75 -1.90
N LEU A 431 3.04 -9.69 -1.77
CA LEU A 431 4.42 -9.86 -1.33
C LEU A 431 4.53 -10.27 0.14
N LEU A 432 3.56 -9.91 1.00
CA LEU A 432 3.55 -10.45 2.36
C LEU A 432 3.46 -11.99 2.35
N PHE A 433 2.64 -12.56 1.48
CA PHE A 433 2.59 -14.03 1.31
C PHE A 433 3.87 -14.59 0.67
N VAL A 434 4.46 -13.90 -0.32
CA VAL A 434 5.76 -14.28 -0.90
C VAL A 434 6.83 -14.33 0.18
N TYR A 435 6.94 -13.32 1.03
CA TYR A 435 7.97 -13.27 2.08
C TYR A 435 7.83 -14.42 3.09
N VAL A 436 6.60 -14.83 3.41
CA VAL A 436 6.36 -16.03 4.23
C VAL A 436 6.85 -17.29 3.51
N LEU A 437 6.62 -17.42 2.20
CA LEU A 437 7.08 -18.57 1.41
C LEU A 437 8.61 -18.63 1.34
N ILE A 438 9.29 -17.50 1.18
CA ILE A 438 10.76 -17.42 1.25
C ILE A 438 11.25 -17.86 2.63
N GLY A 439 10.61 -17.39 3.69
CA GLY A 439 10.94 -17.79 5.06
C GLY A 439 10.75 -19.29 5.31
N LEU A 440 9.68 -19.89 4.79
CA LEU A 440 9.44 -21.33 4.87
C LEU A 440 10.49 -22.14 4.11
N TRP A 441 10.91 -21.66 2.95
CA TRP A 441 12.00 -22.26 2.19
C TRP A 441 13.32 -22.20 2.96
N ALA A 442 13.67 -21.05 3.54
CA ALA A 442 14.86 -20.88 4.36
C ALA A 442 14.84 -21.81 5.61
N ASP A 443 13.71 -21.86 6.32
CA ASP A 443 13.52 -22.76 7.47
C ASP A 443 13.72 -24.24 7.09
N TYR A 444 13.21 -24.65 5.93
CA TYR A 444 13.43 -26.00 5.41
C TYR A 444 14.90 -26.29 5.10
N VAL A 445 15.61 -25.35 4.46
CA VAL A 445 17.04 -25.50 4.15
C VAL A 445 17.85 -25.66 5.43
N VAL A 446 17.66 -24.77 6.41
CA VAL A 446 18.37 -24.83 7.70
C VAL A 446 18.13 -26.17 8.42
N LYS A 447 16.87 -26.63 8.50
CA LYS A 447 16.53 -27.91 9.13
C LYS A 447 17.12 -29.12 8.42
N ARG A 448 17.41 -29.01 7.12
CA ARG A 448 18.06 -30.08 6.37
C ARG A 448 19.55 -30.11 6.67
N THR A 449 20.23 -28.97 6.65
CA THR A 449 21.67 -28.89 6.92
C THR A 449 22.01 -29.42 8.31
N VAL A 450 21.25 -29.01 9.35
CA VAL A 450 21.45 -29.47 10.73
C VAL A 450 21.18 -30.97 10.94
N LYS A 451 20.49 -31.65 10.00
CA LYS A 451 20.25 -33.10 10.07
C LYS A 451 21.35 -33.95 9.42
N TYR A 452 22.25 -33.32 8.67
CA TYR A 452 23.36 -33.99 7.99
C TYR A 452 24.72 -33.71 8.66
N GLU A 453 24.71 -32.95 9.76
CA GLU A 453 25.76 -32.85 10.77
C GLU A 453 25.34 -33.69 11.99
#